data_AF-A0A7Y2TRW0-F1
#
_entry.id   AF-A0A7Y2TRW0-F1
#
_cell.length_a   1.000
_cell.length_b   1.000
_cell.length_c   1.000
_cell.angle_alpha   90.00
_cell.angle_beta   90.00
_cell.angle_gamma   90.00
#
_symmetry.space_group_name_H-M   'P 1'
#
loop_
_entity.id
_entity.type
_entity.pdbx_description
1 polymer ?
#
loop_
_entity_poly.entity_id
_entity_poly.type
_entity_poly.pdbx_seq_one_letter_code
_entity_poly.pdbx_strand_id
1 'polypeptide(L)' 'MSNASRKITIDPVTRVEGHGRVTVQLDEQGRVDRARFHIVEFRGFERFIQG' A
#
# COMPACT_ATOMS: atom_id res chain seq x y z
N MET A 1 -2.74 -19.53 22.07
CA MET A 1 -3.54 -18.50 21.37
C MET A 1 -2.74 -18.14 20.14
N SER A 2 -3.25 -18.35 18.93
CA SER A 2 -2.51 -18.05 17.71
C SER A 2 -2.36 -16.54 17.58
N ASN A 3 -1.12 -16.03 17.66
CA ASN A 3 -0.81 -14.65 17.30
C ASN A 3 -0.93 -14.53 15.78
N ALA A 4 -2.14 -14.34 15.29
CA ALA A 4 -2.36 -14.11 13.86
C ALA A 4 -1.62 -12.82 13.46
N SER A 5 -0.70 -12.92 12.50
CA SER A 5 0.02 -11.78 11.92
C SER A 5 -0.98 -10.67 11.58
N ARG A 6 -0.77 -9.46 12.12
CA ARG A 6 -1.72 -8.35 12.00
C ARG A 6 -1.38 -7.49 10.79
N LYS A 7 -2.40 -7.13 10.00
CA LYS A 7 -2.25 -6.19 8.87
C LYS A 7 -2.86 -4.83 9.22
N ILE A 8 -2.09 -3.77 9.01
CA ILE A 8 -2.55 -2.37 9.07
C ILE A 8 -2.63 -1.85 7.63
N THR A 9 -3.74 -1.17 7.29
CA THR A 9 -3.95 -0.56 5.98
C THR A 9 -4.16 0.94 6.15
N ILE A 10 -3.43 1.73 5.36
CA ILE A 10 -3.59 3.19 5.25
C ILE A 10 -4.09 3.47 3.83
N ASP A 11 -5.35 3.88 3.70
CA ASP A 11 -6.03 4.11 2.43
C ASP A 11 -7.16 5.15 2.65
N PRO A 12 -7.04 6.39 2.11
CA PRO A 12 -5.93 6.92 1.33
C PRO A 12 -4.75 7.36 2.20
N VAL A 13 -3.54 7.37 1.63
CA VAL A 13 -2.40 8.08 2.22
C VAL A 13 -2.61 9.58 1.98
N THR A 14 -2.60 10.38 3.05
CA THR A 14 -2.80 11.84 2.97
C THR A 14 -1.50 12.62 3.06
N ARG A 15 -1.52 13.91 2.66
CA ARG A 15 -0.36 14.83 2.59
C ARG A 15 0.74 14.34 1.62
N VAL A 16 0.33 13.67 0.56
CA VAL A 16 1.17 13.29 -0.59
C VAL A 16 0.45 13.72 -1.87
N GLU A 17 1.19 13.88 -2.96
CA GLU A 17 0.61 14.04 -4.30
C GLU A 17 0.12 12.67 -4.82
N GLY A 18 -0.96 12.69 -5.60
CA GLY A 18 -1.55 11.50 -6.20
C GLY A 18 -2.29 10.58 -5.21
N HIS A 19 -2.54 9.34 -5.64
CA HIS A 19 -3.25 8.33 -4.85
C HIS A 19 -2.34 7.16 -4.52
N GLY A 20 -2.26 6.85 -3.23
CA GLY A 20 -1.43 5.77 -2.72
C GLY A 20 -2.11 5.06 -1.57
N ARG A 21 -1.81 3.77 -1.44
CA ARG A 21 -2.18 2.93 -0.30
C ARG A 21 -0.94 2.29 0.27
N VAL A 22 -0.86 2.20 1.60
CA VAL A 22 0.20 1.47 2.31
C VAL A 22 -0.40 0.33 3.09
N THR A 23 0.25 -0.83 3.06
CA THR A 23 -0.05 -1.94 3.95
C THR A 23 1.17 -2.32 4.76
N VAL A 24 1.00 -2.45 6.08
CA VAL A 24 2.04 -2.87 7.02
C VAL A 24 1.62 -4.21 7.64
N GLN A 25 2.51 -5.19 7.62
CA GLN A 25 2.35 -6.50 8.25
C GLN A 25 3.20 -6.52 9.51
N LEU A 26 2.58 -6.86 10.64
CA LEU A 26 3.24 -7.00 11.93
C LEU A 26 3.43 -8.46 12.28
N ASP A 27 4.57 -8.77 12.89
CA ASP A 27 4.83 -10.06 13.53
C ASP A 27 4.04 -10.22 14.84
N GLU A 28 4.24 -11.37 15.49
CA GLU A 28 3.57 -11.71 16.74
C GLU A 28 3.96 -10.81 17.92
N GLN A 29 5.12 -10.14 17.85
CA GLN A 29 5.59 -9.19 18.86
C GLN A 29 5.18 -7.74 18.52
N GLY A 30 4.37 -7.55 17.48
CA GLY A 30 3.92 -6.24 17.03
C GLY A 30 4.99 -5.42 16.31
N ARG A 31 6.12 -6.02 15.91
CA ARG A 31 7.15 -5.36 15.12
C ARG A 31 6.80 -5.45 13.64
N VAL A 32 7.29 -4.50 12.85
CA VAL A 32 7.06 -4.49 11.40
C VAL A 32 7.88 -5.59 10.75
N ASP A 33 7.20 -6.58 10.19
CA ASP A 33 7.80 -7.62 9.34
C ASP A 33 7.92 -7.14 7.89
N ARG A 34 6.88 -6.47 7.38
CA ARG A 34 6.85 -5.98 6.00
C ARG A 34 5.99 -4.74 5.81
N ALA A 35 6.43 -3.85 4.92
CA ALA A 35 5.61 -2.75 4.39
C ALA A 35 5.53 -2.85 2.86
N ARG A 36 4.39 -2.45 2.29
CA ARG A 36 4.20 -2.34 0.84
C ARG A 36 3.52 -1.02 0.50
N PHE A 37 4.01 -0.37 -0.54
CA PHE A 37 3.36 0.76 -1.18
C PHE A 37 2.64 0.29 -2.44
N HIS A 38 1.38 0.67 -2.58
CA HIS A 38 0.52 0.29 -3.68
C HIS A 38 0.21 1.54 -4.51
N ILE A 39 0.66 1.54 -5.76
CA ILE A 39 0.15 2.46 -6.77
C ILE A 39 -1.25 1.96 -7.14
N VAL A 40 -2.28 2.73 -6.79
CA VAL A 40 -3.69 2.29 -6.94
C VAL A 40 -4.36 2.81 -8.21
N GLU A 41 -3.69 3.72 -8.92
CA GLU A 41 -4.20 4.31 -10.16
C GLU A 41 -3.37 3.92 -11.36
N PHE A 42 -4.05 3.77 -12.49
CA PHE A 42 -3.45 3.54 -13.79
C PHE A 42 -4.11 4.45 -14.82
N ARG A 43 -3.30 5.27 -15.52
CA ARG A 43 -3.78 6.19 -16.57
C ARG A 43 -3.44 5.72 -17.99
N GLY A 44 -2.37 4.95 -18.17
CA GLY A 44 -2.02 4.36 -19.48
C GLY A 44 -1.61 5.36 -20.57
N PHE A 45 -1.09 6.54 -20.21
CA PHE A 45 -0.75 7.61 -21.16
C PHE A 45 0.17 7.16 -22.29
N GLU A 46 1.14 6.29 -22.00
CA GLU A 46 2.09 5.76 -23.00
C GLU A 46 1.41 5.07 -24.18
N ARG A 47 0.23 4.46 -23.94
CA ARG A 47 -0.56 3.79 -24.97
C ARG A 47 -1.60 4.71 -25.59
N PHE A 48 -2.17 5.60 -24.79
CA PHE A 48 -3.13 6.59 -25.26
C PHE A 48 -2.51 7.59 -26.25
N ILE A 49 -1.26 8.00 -26.05
CA ILE A 49 -0.59 9.04 -26.85
C ILE A 49 0.03 8.52 -28.16
N GLN A 50 -0.38 7.32 -28.60
CA GLN A 50 0.14 6.73 -29.83
C GLN A 50 -0.75 7.09 -31.02
N GLY A 51 -0.38 8.16 -31.74
CA GLY A 51 -1.02 8.61 -32.99
C GLY A 51 -2.24 9.49 -32.78
#